data_AF-A0A9P5NH72-F1
#
_entry.id   AF-A0A9P5NH72-F1
#
_cell.length_a   1.000
_cell.length_b   1.000
_cell.length_c   1.000
_cell.angle_alpha   90.00
_cell.angle_beta   90.00
_cell.angle_gamma   90.00
#
_symmetry.space_group_name_H-M   'P 1'
#
loop_
_entity.id
_entity.type
_entity.pdbx_description
1 polymer ?
#
loop_
_entity_poly.entity_id
_entity_poly.type
_entity_poly.pdbx_seq_one_letter_code
_entity_poly.pdbx_strand_id
1 'polypeptide(L)'
;MAPQLSEDLRKRILVWHQEQGKTPDEIATLAGCSRRTVYYILSFDRDYGTTKNPFAQAVGRLCSLDVGDTNYLISLAKKRSPDDNPISLSVEP
;
A
#
# COMPACT_ATOMS: atom_id res chain seq x y z
N MET A 1 -8.99 5.16 13.93
CA MET A 1 -8.23 5.73 12.79
C MET A 1 -8.96 5.34 11.52
N ALA A 2 -9.26 6.28 10.62
CA ALA A 2 -9.85 5.93 9.34
C ALA A 2 -8.86 5.05 8.54
N PRO A 3 -9.33 3.99 7.87
CA PRO A 3 -8.47 3.14 7.07
C PRO A 3 -7.76 3.99 6.02
N GLN A 4 -6.44 3.84 5.94
CA GLN A 4 -5.64 4.53 4.93
C GLN A 4 -6.06 3.99 3.56
N LEU A 5 -6.39 4.90 2.64
CA LEU A 5 -6.74 4.55 1.27
C LEU A 5 -5.60 3.71 0.65
N SER A 6 -5.93 2.53 0.14
CA SER A 6 -4.96 1.63 -0.50
C SER A 6 -4.18 2.36 -1.59
N GLU A 7 -2.90 2.03 -1.75
CA GLU A 7 -2.03 2.61 -2.76
C GLU A 7 -2.59 2.43 -4.18
N ASP A 8 -3.18 1.27 -4.45
CA ASP A 8 -3.82 0.98 -5.75
C ASP A 8 -4.96 1.94 -6.05
N LEU A 9 -5.75 2.28 -5.03
CA LEU A 9 -6.87 3.20 -5.19
C LEU A 9 -6.39 4.63 -5.39
N ARG A 10 -5.28 5.04 -4.76
CA ARG A 10 -4.64 6.34 -5.01
C ARG A 10 -4.12 6.46 -6.44
N LYS A 11 -3.51 5.40 -6.99
CA LYS A 11 -3.07 5.36 -8.39
C LYS A 11 -4.25 5.46 -9.36
N ARG A 12 -5.36 4.78 -9.09
CA ARG A 12 -6.59 4.89 -9.90
C ARG A 12 -7.18 6.30 -9.88
N ILE A 13 -7.14 6.98 -8.74
CA ILE A 13 -7.59 8.39 -8.62
C ILE A 13 -6.79 9.30 -9.56
N LEU A 14 -5.47 9.09 -9.68
CA LEU A 14 -4.64 9.86 -10.62
C LEU A 14 -5.02 9.59 -12.07
N VAL A 15 -5.19 8.33 -12.45
CA VAL A 15 -5.61 7.94 -13.80
C VAL A 15 -6.96 8.59 -14.16
N TRP A 16 -7.92 8.58 -13.24
CA TRP A 16 -9.22 9.24 -13.46
C TRP A 16 -9.11 10.75 -13.66
N HIS A 17 -8.17 11.40 -12.97
CA HIS A 17 -7.95 12.83 -13.11
C HIS A 17 -7.17 13.20 -14.38
N GLN A 18 -6.07 12.48 -14.67
CA GLN A 18 -5.14 12.81 -15.76
C GLN A 18 -5.63 12.30 -17.11
N GLU A 19 -6.08 11.04 -17.20
CA GLU A 19 -6.47 10.42 -18.47
C GLU A 19 -7.95 10.64 -18.79
N GLN A 20 -8.82 10.62 -17.78
CA GLN A 20 -10.28 10.70 -17.98
C GLN A 20 -10.84 12.11 -17.72
N GLY A 21 -10.02 13.04 -17.23
CA GLY A 21 -10.43 14.43 -16.98
C GLY A 21 -11.59 14.59 -15.98
N LYS A 22 -11.82 13.60 -15.11
CA LYS A 22 -12.95 13.60 -14.18
C LYS A 22 -12.77 14.67 -13.10
N THR A 23 -13.90 15.24 -12.67
CA THR A 23 -13.88 16.23 -11.60
C THR A 23 -13.57 15.58 -10.25
N PRO A 24 -12.98 16.34 -9.29
CA PRO A 24 -12.70 15.81 -7.95
C PRO A 24 -13.93 15.29 -7.20
N ASP A 25 -15.11 15.84 -7.48
CA ASP A 25 -16.39 15.41 -6.86
C ASP A 25 -16.86 14.05 -7.41
N GLU A 26 -16.73 13.83 -8.72
CA GLU A 26 -17.04 12.53 -9.34
C GLU A 26 -16.05 11.46 -8.87
N ILE A 27 -14.76 11.81 -8.77
CA ILE A 27 -13.73 10.91 -8.27
C ILE A 27 -14.00 10.54 -6.81
N ALA A 28 -14.40 11.50 -5.97
CA ALA A 28 -14.76 11.25 -4.58
C ALA A 28 -15.93 10.26 -4.47
N THR A 29 -16.93 10.42 -5.33
CA THR A 29 -18.10 9.52 -5.40
C THR A 29 -17.69 8.12 -5.87
N LEU A 30 -16.86 8.01 -6.91
CA LEU A 30 -16.38 6.73 -7.46
C LEU A 30 -15.47 5.98 -6.47
N ALA A 31 -14.61 6.70 -5.75
CA ALA A 31 -13.69 6.11 -4.77
C ALA A 31 -14.34 5.86 -3.40
N GLY A 32 -15.56 6.36 -3.16
CA GLY A 32 -16.21 6.32 -1.86
C GLY A 32 -15.45 7.08 -0.76
N CYS A 33 -14.75 8.15 -1.13
CA CYS A 33 -13.90 8.93 -0.22
C CYS A 33 -14.30 10.41 -0.21
N SER A 34 -13.76 11.17 0.75
CA SER A 34 -14.06 12.60 0.84
C SER A 34 -13.38 13.37 -0.29
N ARG A 35 -14.05 14.43 -0.81
CA ARG A 35 -13.44 15.36 -1.78
C ARG A 35 -12.10 15.92 -1.30
N ARG A 36 -11.97 16.17 0.01
CA ARG A 36 -10.73 16.63 0.63
C ARG A 36 -9.59 15.62 0.43
N THR A 37 -9.87 14.33 0.53
CA THR A 37 -8.90 13.25 0.29
C THR A 37 -8.42 13.27 -1.16
N VAL A 38 -9.32 13.48 -2.12
CA VAL A 38 -8.97 13.58 -3.54
C VAL A 38 -8.03 14.76 -3.79
N TYR A 39 -8.38 15.97 -3.31
CA TYR A 39 -7.48 17.13 -3.45
C TYR A 39 -6.14 16.92 -2.77
N TYR A 40 -6.11 16.29 -1.60
CA TYR A 40 -4.88 15.99 -0.89
C TYR A 40 -3.98 15.10 -1.76
N ILE A 41 -4.51 13.99 -2.30
CA ILE A 41 -3.75 13.08 -3.19
C ILE A 41 -3.24 13.82 -4.44
N LEU A 42 -4.09 14.60 -5.10
CA LEU A 42 -3.70 15.36 -6.29
C LEU A 42 -2.64 16.41 -5.98
N SER A 43 -2.68 17.03 -4.80
CA SER A 43 -1.65 17.98 -4.38
C SER A 43 -0.30 17.30 -4.13
N PHE A 44 -0.26 16.09 -3.54
CA PHE A 44 1.02 15.38 -3.37
C PHE A 44 1.64 14.96 -4.69
N ASP A 45 0.82 14.52 -5.64
CA ASP A 45 1.31 14.16 -6.96
C ASP A 45 1.91 15.38 -7.67
N ARG A 46 1.23 16.52 -7.61
CA ARG A 46 1.72 17.77 -8.21
C ARG A 46 2.98 18.31 -7.52
N ASP A 47 3.01 18.31 -6.19
CA ASP A 47 4.05 19.00 -5.42
C ASP A 47 5.28 18.10 -5.15
N TYR A 48 5.09 16.77 -5.11
CA TYR A 48 6.14 15.80 -4.76
C TYR A 48 6.27 14.61 -5.72
N GLY A 49 5.42 14.48 -6.74
CA GLY A 49 5.43 13.35 -7.68
C GLY A 49 5.07 12.00 -7.05
N THR A 50 4.42 12.02 -5.88
CA THR A 50 4.05 10.81 -5.14
C THR A 50 2.63 10.90 -4.63
N THR A 51 1.91 9.78 -4.60
CA THR A 51 0.58 9.72 -3.99
C THR A 51 0.62 9.53 -2.47
N LYS A 52 1.80 9.25 -1.93
CA LYS A 52 2.02 8.98 -0.51
C LYS A 52 2.69 10.19 0.12
N ASN A 53 2.26 10.54 1.34
CA ASN A 53 2.90 11.62 2.09
C ASN A 53 4.40 11.26 2.31
N PRO A 54 5.34 12.01 1.71
CA PRO A 54 6.77 11.73 1.83
C PRO A 54 7.31 12.04 3.24
N PHE A 55 6.60 12.89 4.00
CA PHE A 55 6.94 13.24 5.38
C PHE A 55 6.27 12.32 6.40
N ALA A 56 5.52 11.30 5.95
CA ALA A 56 4.96 10.31 6.85
C ALA A 56 6.10 9.47 7.42
N GLN A 57 6.58 9.84 8.60
CA GLN A 57 7.47 9.00 9.39
C GLN A 57 6.67 7.81 9.93
N ALA A 58 7.33 6.66 9.99
CA ALA A 58 6.79 5.52 10.73
C ALA A 58 6.54 5.96 12.18
N VAL A 59 5.27 5.97 12.58
CA VAL A 59 4.90 6.31 13.95
C VAL A 59 5.21 5.08 14.80
N GLY A 60 6.38 5.07 15.45
CA GLY A 60 6.85 3.95 16.26
C GLY A 60 8.30 4.12 16.71
N ARG A 61 8.70 3.36 17.74
CA ARG A 61 10.11 3.28 18.17
C ARG A 61 10.92 2.63 17.04
N LEU A 62 12.15 3.10 16.80
CA LEU A 62 13.08 2.40 15.89
C LEU A 62 13.08 0.91 16.23
N CYS A 63 12.90 0.06 15.22
CA CYS A 63 13.01 -1.37 15.41
C CYS A 63 14.43 -1.68 15.90
N SER A 64 14.54 -2.21 17.12
CA SER A 64 15.85 -2.61 17.68
C SER A 64 16.40 -3.87 17.00
N LEU A 65 15.57 -4.55 16.21
CA LEU A 65 15.94 -5.73 15.46
C LEU A 65 16.40 -5.30 14.06
N ASP A 66 17.60 -5.71 13.70
CA ASP A 66 18.14 -5.52 12.35
C ASP A 66 17.56 -6.56 11.37
N VAL A 67 17.80 -6.36 10.08
CA VAL A 67 17.48 -7.32 9.01
C VAL A 67 18.06 -8.71 9.31
N GLY A 68 19.26 -8.78 9.92
CA GLY A 68 19.83 -10.03 10.38
C GLY A 68 18.97 -10.74 11.45
N ASP A 69 18.54 -10.01 12.47
CA ASP A 69 17.75 -10.55 13.59
C ASP A 69 16.37 -11.02 13.13
N THR A 70 15.74 -10.23 12.26
CA THR A 70 14.42 -10.60 11.70
C THR A 70 14.52 -11.87 10.86
N ASN A 71 15.54 -12.01 10.01
CA ASN A 71 15.79 -13.23 9.25
C ASN A 71 16.05 -14.44 10.15
N TYR A 72 16.81 -14.25 11.23
CA TYR A 72 17.06 -15.30 12.22
C TYR A 72 15.76 -15.76 12.91
N LEU A 73 14.93 -14.83 13.37
CA LEU A 73 13.64 -15.14 13.99
C LEU A 73 12.69 -15.86 13.02
N ILE A 74 12.64 -15.44 11.76
CA ILE A 74 11.85 -16.12 10.71
C ILE A 74 12.36 -17.56 10.49
N SER A 75 13.68 -17.76 10.47
CA SER A 75 14.27 -19.10 10.32
C SER A 75 13.94 -20.04 11.48
N LEU A 76 13.95 -19.51 12.71
CA LEU A 76 13.56 -20.26 13.91
C LEU A 76 12.08 -20.62 13.90
N ALA A 77 11.22 -19.68 13.49
CA ALA A 77 9.78 -19.92 13.38
C ALA A 77 9.48 -21.02 12.35
N LYS A 78 10.13 -20.97 11.17
CA LYS A 78 10.01 -22.02 10.13
C LYS A 78 10.50 -23.39 10.62
N LYS A 79 11.59 -23.43 11.37
CA LYS A 79 12.14 -24.68 11.94
C LYS A 79 11.21 -25.30 12.98
N ARG A 80 10.30 -24.51 13.57
CA ARG A 80 9.41 -24.93 14.66
C ARG A 80 8.03 -25.40 14.18
N SER A 81 7.63 -25.15 12.92
CA SER A 81 6.42 -25.77 12.35
C SER A 81 6.78 -27.10 11.68
N PRO A 82 6.35 -28.26 12.24
CA PRO A 82 6.53 -29.55 11.61
C PRO A 82 5.41 -29.91 10.61
N ASP A 83 4.59 -28.96 10.16
CA ASP A 83 3.51 -29.24 9.21
C ASP A 83 3.27 -28.02 8.29
N ASP A 84 3.79 -28.07 7.06
CA ASP A 84 2.99 -27.73 5.86
C ASP A 84 3.73 -28.16 4.58
N ASN A 85 3.05 -29.07 3.91
CA ASN A 85 3.38 -29.84 2.71
C ASN A 85 3.01 -29.05 1.44
N PRO A 86 3.88 -28.92 0.42
CA PRO A 86 3.42 -28.54 -0.91
C PRO A 86 3.16 -29.80 -1.77
N ILE A 87 1.91 -30.27 -1.72
CA ILE A 87 1.33 -31.12 -2.78
C ILE A 87 1.20 -30.29 -4.08
N SER A 88 1.60 -30.94 -5.18
CA SER A 88 1.24 -30.69 -6.59
C SER A 88 2.05 -29.67 -7.39
N LEU A 89 3.17 -30.15 -7.96
CA LEU A 89 3.61 -29.75 -9.30
C LEU A 89 3.34 -30.94 -10.25
N SER A 90 2.26 -30.89 -11.02
CA SER A 90 2.03 -31.72 -12.21
C SER A 90 0.97 -31.05 -13.08
N VAL A 91 1.43 -30.27 -14.06
CA VAL A 91 0.71 -29.99 -15.29
C VAL A 91 1.76 -30.09 -16.42
N GLU A 92 1.78 -31.23 -17.09
CA GLU A 92 2.22 -31.37 -18.48
C GLU A 92 1.00 -31.83 -19.29
N PRO A 93 0.91 -31.40 -20.55
CA PRO A 93 1.09 -32.40 -21.60
C PRO A 93 2.22 -32.08 -22.59
#